data_AF-A0A061JFU9-F1
#
_entry.id   AF-A0A061JFU9-F1
#
_cell.length_a   1.000
_cell.length_b   1.000
_cell.length_c   1.000
_cell.angle_alpha   90.00
_cell.angle_beta   90.00
_cell.angle_gamma   90.00
#
_symmetry.space_group_name_H-M   'P 1'
#
loop_
_entity.id
_entity.type
_entity.pdbx_description
1 polymer ?
#
loop_
_entity_poly.entity_id
_entity_poly.type
_entity_poly.pdbx_seq_one_letter_code
_entity_poly.pdbx_strand_id
1 'polypeptide(L)'
;MIVDRGSYNINRETQKAAVTHNIILHYLPPYSPNLNPIERCWKIMNEQVINNRFFSSAKEFREAIMHFFNTTWPEIATSMTDRVMIAFSG
;
A
#
# COMPACT_ATOMS: atom_id res chain seq x y z
N MET A 1 -7.83 -8.67 7.87
CA MET A 1 -6.60 -8.23 7.18
C MET A 1 -6.74 -8.54 5.70
N ILE A 2 -6.47 -7.59 4.81
CA ILE A 2 -6.50 -7.81 3.35
C ILE A 2 -5.08 -8.08 2.88
N VAL A 3 -4.87 -9.18 2.16
CA VAL A 3 -3.54 -9.62 1.75
C VAL A 3 -3.54 -10.06 0.28
N ASP A 4 -2.46 -9.78 -0.44
CA ASP A 4 -2.26 -10.34 -1.77
C ASP A 4 -2.03 -11.86 -1.74
N ARG A 5 -2.09 -12.51 -2.90
CA ARG A 5 -1.77 -13.94 -3.03
C ARG A 5 -0.29 -14.19 -3.31
N GLY A 6 0.60 -13.30 -2.90
CA GLY A 6 2.04 -13.53 -2.98
C GLY A 6 2.39 -14.85 -2.29
N SER A 7 3.32 -15.63 -2.88
CA SER A 7 3.68 -16.97 -2.41
C SER A 7 4.05 -17.03 -0.92
N TYR A 8 4.60 -15.94 -0.38
CA TYR A 8 4.91 -15.77 1.05
C TYR A 8 3.66 -15.67 1.95
N ASN A 9 2.60 -15.03 1.46
CA ASN A 9 1.36 -14.77 2.20
C ASN A 9 0.41 -15.97 2.20
N ILE A 10 0.53 -16.86 1.22
CA ILE A 10 -0.20 -18.13 1.16
C ILE A 10 0.55 -19.31 1.79
N ASN A 11 1.73 -19.07 2.38
CA ASN A 11 2.48 -20.12 3.07
C ASN A 11 1.69 -20.62 4.29
N ARG A 12 1.73 -21.95 4.48
CA ARG A 12 1.10 -22.68 5.57
C ARG A 12 1.50 -22.15 6.96
N GLU A 13 2.72 -21.66 7.12
CA GLU A 13 3.16 -21.05 8.40
C GLU A 13 2.46 -19.73 8.68
N THR A 14 2.39 -18.83 7.69
CA THR A 14 1.70 -17.53 7.78
C THR A 14 0.21 -17.72 8.09
N GLN A 15 -0.44 -18.70 7.45
CA GLN A 15 -1.84 -19.04 7.71
C GLN A 15 -2.04 -19.58 9.13
N LYS A 16 -1.14 -20.45 9.60
CA LYS A 16 -1.20 -21.01 10.95
C LYS A 16 -1.02 -19.94 12.03
N ALA A 17 -0.13 -18.98 11.80
CA ALA A 17 0.05 -17.83 12.68
C ALA A 17 -1.21 -16.94 12.72
N ALA A 18 -1.83 -16.67 11.57
CA ALA A 18 -3.06 -15.88 11.51
C ALA A 18 -4.22 -16.53 12.29
N VAL A 19 -4.39 -17.86 12.16
CA VAL A 19 -5.37 -18.62 12.95
C VAL A 19 -5.06 -18.53 14.46
N THR A 20 -3.78 -18.66 14.83
CA THR A 20 -3.33 -18.58 16.24
C THR A 20 -3.64 -17.22 16.87
N HIS A 21 -3.54 -16.14 16.08
CA HIS A 21 -3.83 -14.78 16.53
C HIS A 21 -5.26 -14.31 16.25
N ASN A 22 -6.16 -15.22 15.85
CA ASN A 22 -7.56 -14.92 15.53
C ASN A 22 -7.73 -13.83 14.44
N ILE A 23 -6.79 -13.78 13.49
CA ILE A 23 -6.78 -12.83 12.38
C ILE A 23 -7.46 -13.47 11.17
N ILE A 24 -8.52 -12.84 10.68
CA ILE A 24 -9.18 -13.24 9.42
C ILE A 24 -8.39 -12.66 8.24
N LEU A 25 -7.87 -13.55 7.38
CA LEU A 25 -7.18 -13.20 6.14
C LEU A 25 -8.18 -13.17 4.98
N HIS A 26 -8.37 -11.99 4.39
CA HIS A 26 -9.13 -11.81 3.16
C HIS A 26 -8.13 -11.72 2.00
N TYR A 27 -8.12 -12.74 1.15
CA TYR A 27 -7.25 -12.76 -0.03
C TYR A 27 -7.90 -11.99 -1.18
N LEU A 28 -7.16 -11.08 -1.78
CA LEU A 28 -7.61 -10.43 -3.01
C LEU A 28 -7.74 -11.45 -4.16
N PRO A 29 -8.69 -11.24 -5.09
CA PRO A 29 -8.79 -12.06 -6.29
C PRO A 29 -7.50 -11.96 -7.12
N PRO A 30 -7.04 -13.06 -7.73
CA PRO A 30 -5.82 -13.07 -8.54
C PRO A 30 -5.96 -12.11 -9.73
N TYR A 31 -4.87 -11.40 -10.06
CA TYR A 31 -4.77 -10.45 -11.19
C TYR A 31 -5.70 -9.22 -11.13
N SER A 32 -5.89 -8.63 -9.96
CA SER A 32 -6.57 -7.33 -9.84
C SER A 32 -5.61 -6.19 -9.41
N PRO A 33 -4.67 -5.75 -10.28
CA PRO A 33 -3.80 -4.60 -10.00
C PRO A 33 -4.62 -3.31 -9.75
N ASN A 34 -5.86 -3.27 -10.25
CA ASN A 34 -6.80 -2.17 -10.00
C ASN A 34 -7.43 -2.17 -8.60
N LEU A 35 -7.39 -3.29 -7.86
CA LEU A 35 -7.99 -3.49 -6.54
C LEU A 35 -6.99 -3.42 -5.39
N ASN A 36 -5.75 -2.99 -5.64
CA ASN A 36 -4.78 -2.79 -4.58
C ASN A 36 -4.60 -1.27 -4.29
N PRO A 37 -5.41 -0.70 -3.36
CA PRO A 37 -5.26 0.69 -2.94
C PRO A 37 -3.82 1.05 -2.60
N ILE A 38 -3.04 0.10 -2.06
CA ILE A 38 -1.66 0.32 -1.67
C ILE A 38 -0.77 0.65 -2.89
N GLU A 39 -0.96 -0.01 -4.03
CA GLU A 39 -0.16 0.26 -5.25
C GLU A 39 -0.46 1.66 -5.81
N ARG A 40 -1.72 2.10 -5.69
CA ARG A 40 -2.11 3.46 -6.07
C ARG A 40 -1.53 4.51 -5.13
N CYS A 41 -1.53 4.24 -3.81
CA CYS A 41 -0.84 5.08 -2.84
C CYS A 41 0.66 5.17 -3.14
N TRP A 42 1.30 4.06 -3.51
CA TRP A 42 2.72 4.03 -3.87
C TRP A 42 2.99 4.83 -5.14
N LYS A 43 2.09 4.77 -6.13
CA LYS A 43 2.18 5.61 -7.32
C LYS A 43 2.10 7.09 -6.99
N ILE A 44 1.16 7.50 -6.13
CA ILE A 44 1.02 8.90 -5.69
C ILE A 44 2.26 9.34 -4.90
N MET A 45 2.77 8.50 -3.99
CA MET A 45 4.02 8.75 -3.28
C MET A 45 5.19 8.95 -4.25
N ASN A 46 5.34 8.08 -5.25
CA ASN A 46 6.37 8.23 -6.26
C ASN A 46 6.22 9.54 -7.05
N GLU A 47 5.00 9.91 -7.43
CA GLU A 47 4.70 11.18 -8.13
C GLU A 47 5.03 12.42 -7.29
N GLN A 48 4.81 12.38 -5.98
CA GLN A 48 4.96 13.55 -5.08
C GLN A 48 6.35 13.66 -4.44
N VAL A 49 7.00 12.54 -4.16
CA VAL A 49 8.22 12.47 -3.34
C VAL A 49 9.45 12.18 -4.18
N ILE A 50 9.31 11.36 -5.22
CA ILE A 50 10.44 10.81 -5.99
C ILE A 50 10.59 11.51 -7.34
N ASN A 51 9.49 11.76 -8.05
CA ASN A 51 9.55 12.46 -9.34
C ASN A 51 10.08 13.89 -9.10
N ASN A 52 11.25 14.19 -9.68
CA ASN A 52 12.02 15.45 -9.57
C ASN A 52 12.86 15.66 -8.30
N ARG A 53 13.10 14.62 -7.48
CA ARG A 53 14.03 14.74 -6.35
C ARG A 53 15.13 13.68 -6.40
N PHE A 54 16.37 14.14 -6.39
CA PHE A 54 17.53 13.27 -6.18
C PHE A 54 17.82 13.18 -4.69
N PHE A 55 17.88 11.96 -4.16
CA PHE A 55 18.24 11.71 -2.77
C PHE A 55 19.73 11.40 -2.68
N SER A 56 20.44 12.19 -1.88
CA SER A 56 21.88 12.05 -1.68
C SER A 56 22.25 10.85 -0.79
N SER A 57 21.29 10.32 -0.04
CA SER A 57 21.48 9.17 0.85
C SER A 57 20.19 8.39 1.07
N ALA A 58 20.32 7.12 1.47
CA ALA A 58 19.19 6.28 1.88
C ALA A 58 18.44 6.85 3.11
N LYS A 59 19.14 7.60 3.97
CA LYS A 59 18.53 8.28 5.12
C LYS A 59 17.57 9.38 4.65
N GLU A 60 18.01 10.23 3.72
CA GLU A 60 17.19 11.31 3.16
C GLU A 60 15.95 10.74 2.45
N PHE A 61 16.13 9.66 1.70
CA PHE A 61 15.02 8.95 1.05
C PHE A 61 13.99 8.43 2.07
N ARG A 62 14.47 7.76 3.12
CA ARG A 62 13.60 7.25 4.19
C ARG A 62 12.85 8.38 4.91
N GLU A 63 13.54 9.48 5.23
CA GLU A 63 12.92 10.64 5.88
C GLU A 63 11.82 11.25 5.01
N ALA A 64 12.06 11.39 3.70
CA ALA A 64 11.06 11.92 2.77
C ALA A 64 9.83 10.99 2.64
N ILE A 65 10.04 9.67 2.59
CA ILE A 65 8.94 8.69 2.60
C ILE A 65 8.14 8.78 3.90
N MET A 66 8.82 8.81 5.04
CA MET A 66 8.16 8.90 6.35
C MET A 66 7.38 10.20 6.50
N HIS A 67 7.93 11.32 6.03
CA HIS A 67 7.24 12.60 6.02
C HIS A 67 5.98 12.56 5.15
N PHE A 68 6.06 11.94 3.96
CA PHE A 68 4.90 11.76 3.11
C PHE A 68 3.79 10.99 3.81
N PHE A 69 4.08 9.83 4.41
CA PHE A 69 3.04 9.03 5.06
C PHE A 69 2.50 9.65 6.36
N ASN A 70 3.32 10.41 7.10
CA ASN A 70 2.91 11.00 8.38
C ASN A 70 2.25 12.36 8.26
N THR A 71 2.55 13.14 7.21
CA THR A 71 2.10 14.53 7.08
C THR A 71 1.31 14.73 5.79
N THR A 72 1.91 14.46 4.63
CA THR A 72 1.28 14.75 3.34
C THR A 72 0.07 13.86 3.05
N TRP A 73 0.19 12.55 3.33
CA TRP A 73 -0.86 11.58 3.03
C TRP A 73 -2.16 11.86 3.80
N PRO A 74 -2.15 12.08 5.14
CA PRO A 74 -3.36 12.46 5.87
C PRO A 74 -4.08 13.70 5.31
N GLU A 75 -3.35 14.68 4.78
CA GLU A 75 -3.91 15.91 4.23
C GLU A 75 -4.58 15.70 2.86
N ILE A 76 -4.00 14.85 2.01
CA ILE A 76 -4.48 14.62 0.64
C ILE A 76 -5.33 13.36 0.48
N ALA A 77 -5.30 12.42 1.44
CA ALA A 77 -5.96 11.12 1.33
C ALA A 77 -7.45 11.27 1.03
N THR A 78 -8.12 12.20 1.70
CA THR A 78 -9.55 12.46 1.53
C THR A 78 -9.89 12.93 0.11
N SER A 79 -9.06 13.79 -0.49
CA SER A 79 -9.25 14.29 -1.86
C SER A 79 -8.76 13.31 -2.94
N MET A 80 -7.94 12.34 -2.57
CA MET A 80 -7.44 11.28 -3.44
C MET A 80 -8.28 10.00 -3.38
N THR A 81 -9.32 9.96 -2.54
CA THR A 81 -10.22 8.80 -2.38
C THR A 81 -10.72 8.30 -3.73
N ASP A 82 -11.12 9.19 -4.65
CA ASP A 82 -11.54 8.79 -5.99
C ASP A 82 -10.40 8.10 -6.74
N ARG A 83 -9.22 8.71 -6.83
CA ARG A 83 -8.05 8.10 -7.51
C ARG A 83 -7.65 6.74 -6.93
N VAL A 84 -7.88 6.52 -5.64
CA VAL A 84 -7.57 5.27 -4.92
C VAL A 84 -8.70 4.24 -5.02
N MET A 85 -9.97 4.65 -5.07
CA MET A 85 -11.16 3.79 -4.95
C MET A 85 -11.98 3.55 -6.23
N ILE A 86 -11.64 4.13 -7.39
CA ILE A 86 -12.37 3.96 -8.69
C ILE A 86 -12.63 2.49 -9.15
N ALA A 87 -12.17 1.47 -8.43
CA ALA A 87 -12.49 0.06 -8.72
C ALA A 87 -13.87 -0.42 -8.23
N PHE A 88 -14.67 0.39 -7.51
CA PHE A 88 -15.98 -0.03 -6.98
C PHE A 88 -17.21 0.58 -7.69
N SER A 89 -17.01 1.30 -8.80
CA SER A 89 -18.11 1.84 -9.60
C SER A 89 -18.52 0.86 -10.70
N GLY A 90 -19.40 -0.09 -10.37
CA GLY A 90 -20.06 -1.00 -11.30
C GLY A 90 -21.40 -1.44 -10.75
#